data_AF-A0A7K4HAS8-F1
#
_entry.id   AF-A0A7K4HAS8-F1
#
_cell.length_a   1.000
_cell.length_b   1.000
_cell.length_c   1.000
_cell.angle_alpha   90.00
_cell.angle_beta   90.00
_cell.angle_gamma   90.00
#
_symmetry.space_group_name_H-M   'P 1'
#
loop_
_entity.id
_entity.type
_entity.pdbx_description
1 polymer ?
#
loop_
_entity_poly.entity_id
_entity_poly.type
_entity_poly.pdbx_seq_one_letter_code
_entity_poly.pdbx_strand_id
1 'polypeptide(L)' 'MEGKKGLIMAHTTKDEDKNQLIGLAIWDSKKNWLAARPAMIEAVKDDPFEEWELKPPEVYHLTKV' A
#
# COMPACT_ATOMS: atom_id res chain seq x y z
N MET A 1 7.65 7.27 -2.86
CA MET A 1 7.93 5.93 -2.28
C MET A 1 8.92 5.10 -3.12
N GLU A 2 9.57 5.68 -4.13
CA GLU A 2 10.62 4.99 -4.89
C GLU A 2 11.84 4.71 -4.01
N GLY A 3 12.46 3.54 -4.17
CA GLY A 3 13.72 3.18 -3.50
C GLY A 3 13.62 2.31 -2.24
N LYS A 4 12.44 1.87 -1.81
CA LYS A 4 12.34 0.87 -0.73
C LYS A 4 12.75 -0.51 -1.26
N LYS A 5 13.66 -1.18 -0.55
CA LYS A 5 14.14 -2.53 -0.92
C LYS A 5 12.96 -3.47 -1.11
N GLY A 6 12.89 -4.12 -2.28
CA GLY A 6 11.88 -5.11 -2.59
C GLY A 6 10.50 -4.56 -2.97
N LEU A 7 10.33 -3.24 -3.08
CA LEU A 7 9.13 -2.67 -3.71
C LEU A 7 9.21 -2.93 -5.22
N ILE A 8 8.24 -3.66 -5.76
CA ILE A 8 8.13 -3.91 -7.20
C ILE A 8 7.35 -2.77 -7.86
N MET A 9 6.27 -2.33 -7.22
CA MET A 9 5.33 -1.37 -7.79
C MET A 9 4.55 -0.66 -6.68
N ALA A 10 4.28 0.63 -6.87
CA ALA A 10 3.31 1.38 -6.08
C ALA A 10 2.52 2.32 -7.00
N HIS A 11 1.20 2.26 -6.95
CA HIS A 11 0.30 3.16 -7.67
C HIS A 11 -0.80 3.69 -6.77
N THR A 12 -1.25 4.89 -7.09
CA THR A 12 -2.51 5.45 -6.60
C THR A 12 -3.39 5.65 -7.80
N THR A 13 -4.55 5.02 -7.80
CA THR A 13 -5.55 5.12 -8.87
C THR A 13 -6.88 5.58 -8.28
N LYS A 14 -7.70 6.25 -9.10
CA LYS A 14 -9.08 6.53 -8.75
C LYS A 14 -9.96 5.58 -9.55
N ASP A 15 -10.92 4.95 -8.90
CA ASP A 15 -11.94 4.15 -9.59
C ASP A 15 -12.81 5.08 -10.46
N GLU A 16 -13.13 4.67 -11.69
CA GLU A 16 -13.86 5.52 -12.64
C GLU A 16 -15.37 5.56 -12.35
N ASP A 17 -15.92 4.46 -11.84
CA ASP A 17 -17.36 4.29 -11.59
C ASP A 17 -17.74 4.64 -10.15
N LYS A 18 -16.77 4.55 -9.24
CA LYS A 18 -16.92 4.80 -7.80
C LYS A 18 -16.00 5.94 -7.41
N ASN A 19 -16.47 6.83 -6.54
CA ASN A 19 -15.62 7.90 -6.01
C ASN A 19 -14.63 7.37 -4.95
N GLN A 20 -13.79 6.40 -5.32
CA GLN A 20 -12.86 5.68 -4.44
C GLN A 20 -11.43 5.86 -4.94
N LEU A 21 -10.51 6.10 -4.00
CA LEU A 21 -9.07 6.05 -4.25
C LEU A 21 -8.57 4.65 -3.87
N ILE A 22 -7.71 4.09 -4.71
CA ILE A 22 -7.11 2.78 -4.54
C ILE A 22 -5.59 2.95 -4.51
N GLY A 23 -4.98 2.61 -3.38
CA GLY A 23 -3.55 2.41 -3.27
C GLY A 23 -3.20 0.95 -3.54
N LEU A 24 -2.30 0.69 -4.50
CA LEU A 24 -1.78 -0.64 -4.79
C LEU A 24 -0.27 -0.65 -4.57
N ALA A 25 0.23 -1.61 -3.79
CA ALA A 25 1.66 -1.86 -3.64
C ALA A 25 1.97 -3.34 -3.77
N ILE A 26 2.93 -3.68 -4.63
CA ILE A 26 3.42 -5.05 -4.83
C ILE A 26 4.86 -5.13 -4.33
N TRP A 27 5.14 -6.16 -3.53
CA TRP A 27 6.44 -6.40 -2.93
C TRP A 27 6.97 -7.76 -3.34
N ASP A 28 8.30 -7.87 -3.46
CA ASP A 28 8.99 -9.12 -3.80
C ASP A 28 8.89 -10.20 -2.71
N SER A 29 8.64 -9.78 -1.47
CA SER A 29 8.64 -10.65 -0.30
C SER A 29 7.90 -10.00 0.87
N LYS A 30 7.30 -10.86 1.71
CA LYS A 30 6.69 -10.46 2.99
C LYS A 30 7.70 -9.76 3.92
N LYS A 31 8.96 -10.22 3.92
CA LYS A 31 10.03 -9.65 4.76
C LYS A 31 10.29 -8.20 4.42
N ASN A 32 10.44 -7.87 3.14
CA ASN A 32 10.72 -6.50 2.70
C ASN A 32 9.52 -5.58 2.95
N TRP A 33 8.29 -6.07 2.73
CA TRP A 33 7.07 -5.34 3.09
C TRP A 33 7.01 -5.00 4.59
N LEU A 34 7.23 -5.99 5.47
CA LEU A 34 7.20 -5.76 6.93
C LEU A 34 8.30 -4.80 7.39
N ALA A 35 9.50 -4.87 6.79
CA ALA A 35 10.58 -3.95 7.10
C ALA A 35 10.30 -2.51 6.64
N ALA A 36 9.51 -2.34 5.57
CA ALA A 36 9.14 -1.02 5.06
C ALA A 36 7.96 -0.38 5.80
N ARG A 37 7.08 -1.18 6.43
CA ARG A 37 5.84 -0.73 7.09
C ARG A 37 6.02 0.49 8.02
N PRO A 38 7.00 0.54 8.94
CA PRO A 38 7.14 1.69 9.84
C PRO A 38 7.36 3.00 9.07
N ALA A 39 8.20 2.97 8.05
CA ALA A 39 8.48 4.15 7.24
C ALA A 39 7.33 4.53 6.30
N MET A 40 6.50 3.56 5.89
CA MET A 40 5.27 3.85 5.14
C MET A 40 4.26 4.57 6.03
N ILE A 41 4.01 4.05 7.24
CA ILE A 41 3.10 4.65 8.22
C ILE A 41 3.55 6.08 8.56
N GLU A 42 4.84 6.28 8.83
CA GLU A 42 5.38 7.61 9.12
C GLU A 42 5.18 8.60 7.96
N ALA A 43 5.32 8.14 6.71
CA ALA A 43 5.19 9.00 5.52
C ALA A 43 3.76 9.51 5.29
N VAL A 44 2.76 8.88 5.91
CA VAL A 44 1.34 9.17 5.73
C VAL A 44 0.65 9.49 7.07
N LYS A 45 1.42 9.77 8.12
CA LYS A 45 0.90 9.96 9.49
C LYS A 45 -0.09 11.13 9.62
N ASP A 46 0.03 12.12 8.74
CA ASP A 46 -0.78 13.33 8.74
C ASP A 46 -1.99 13.20 7.77
N ASP A 47 -2.12 12.08 7.07
CA ASP A 47 -3.25 11.80 6.20
C ASP A 47 -4.48 11.36 7.04
N PRO A 48 -5.69 11.85 6.74
CA PRO A 48 -6.91 11.53 7.49
C PRO A 48 -7.47 10.15 7.12
N PHE A 49 -6.72 9.08 7.37
CA PHE A 49 -7.16 7.71 7.05
C PHE A 49 -8.44 7.29 7.77
N GLU A 50 -8.73 7.83 8.96
CA GLU A 50 -9.99 7.57 9.66
C GLU A 50 -11.21 8.04 8.85
N GLU A 51 -11.03 9.03 7.97
CA GLU A 51 -12.07 9.52 7.06
C GLU A 51 -12.05 8.80 5.71
N TRP A 52 -10.87 8.42 5.21
CA TRP A 52 -10.70 7.82 3.88
C TRP A 52 -10.89 6.29 3.86
N GLU A 53 -10.47 5.59 4.91
CA GLU A 53 -10.50 4.14 5.01
C GLU A 53 -11.69 3.66 5.84
N LEU A 54 -12.74 3.20 5.15
CA LEU A 54 -13.90 2.55 5.80
C LEU A 54 -13.54 1.19 6.45
N LYS A 55 -12.45 0.56 6.00
CA LYS A 55 -11.95 -0.72 6.50
C LYS A 55 -10.44 -0.81 6.28
N PRO A 56 -9.72 -1.64 7.06
CA PRO A 56 -8.29 -1.87 6.85
C PRO A 56 -7.99 -2.38 5.42
N PRO A 57 -6.79 -2.10 4.89
CA PRO A 57 -6.38 -2.56 3.57
C PRO A 57 -6.29 -4.08 3.50
N GLU A 58 -6.68 -4.62 2.36
CA GLU A 58 -6.58 -6.06 2.07
C GLU A 58 -5.12 -6.43 1.78
N VAL A 59 -4.67 -7.56 2.33
CA VAL A 59 -3.29 -8.04 2.19
C VAL A 59 -3.29 -9.49 1.76
N TYR A 60 -2.58 -9.76 0.66
CA TYR A 60 -2.43 -11.11 0.12
C TYR A 60 -0.96 -11.55 0.14
N HIS A 61 -0.71 -12.79 0.56
CA HIS A 61 0.61 -13.42 0.50
C HIS A 61 0.63 -14.40 -0.68
N LEU A 62 1.16 -13.93 -1.81
CA LEU A 62 1.07 -14.61 -3.10
C LEU A 62 2.34 -15.43 -3.38
N THR A 63 2.16 -16.56 -4.06
CA THR A 63 3.24 -17.35 -4.68
C THR A 63 3.07 -17.35 -6.19
N LYS A 64 4.17 -17.45 -6.94
CA LYS A 64 4.10 -17.60 -8.40
C LYS A 64 3.52 -18.97 -8.76
N VAL A 65 2.76 -19.01 -9.86
CA VAL A 65 2.30 -20.22 -10.53
C VAL A 65 3.14 -20.48 -11.78
#